data_AF-A0A7Y0MF68-F1
#
_entry.id   AF-A0A7Y0MF68-F1
#
_cell.length_a   1.000
_cell.length_b   1.000
_cell.length_c   1.000
_cell.angle_alpha   90.00
_cell.angle_beta   90.00
_cell.angle_gamma   90.00
#
_symmetry.space_group_name_H-M   'P 1'
#
loop_
_entity.id
_entity.type
_entity.pdbx_description
1 polymer ?
#
loop_
_entity_poly.entity_id
_entity_poly.type
_entity_poly.pdbx_seq_one_letter_code
_entity_poly.pdbx_strand_id
1 'polypeptide(L)'
;MTRVDNTRTTTAGSRSSLVSLVKMAGRLVPRQINDELSLAAVELKGKGVKVGVAAALLAVALVFVAFMVIALLVAAIMGLGEVMEPWLAALLVALLFLVLAAIVGLIGALRLKKTMPLLPEHALWGIKYDIGVLKEGRSFDPATLDQKPVKKEKPEQAEEDQTPKQPAPSLEELRNRSGERREHLARIRDGLGEKLDPKPQSERIKANASEAAAKAREAAETRIAAVRGSSTGSHAGATATGTGSGSGLQDELQDRWKPLAALAASLAAFFVLLRKLLRQ
;
A
#
# COMPACT_ATOMS: atom_id res chain seq x y z
N MET A 1 35.24 28.36 48.44
CA MET A 1 35.71 26.96 48.31
C MET A 1 34.56 26.04 48.69
N THR A 2 33.83 25.49 47.73
CA THR A 2 32.96 24.31 47.96
C THR A 2 32.92 23.49 46.68
N ARG A 3 33.67 22.39 46.76
CA ARG A 3 33.73 21.28 45.82
C ARG A 3 32.41 20.51 45.90
N VAL A 4 31.82 20.20 44.75
CA VAL A 4 30.78 19.16 44.66
C VAL A 4 31.15 18.25 43.51
N ASP A 5 31.45 17.00 43.88
CA ASP A 5 31.93 15.94 43.01
C ASP A 5 30.82 15.43 42.07
N ASN A 6 31.21 15.14 40.83
CA ASN A 6 30.31 14.66 39.79
C ASN A 6 30.28 13.12 39.81
N THR A 7 29.18 12.50 40.25
CA THR A 7 29.01 11.05 40.16
C THR A 7 28.42 10.62 38.82
N ARG A 8 29.15 9.72 38.15
CA ARG A 8 28.82 9.04 36.90
C ARG A 8 27.75 7.95 37.10
N THR A 9 26.70 7.92 36.27
CA THR A 9 25.87 6.71 36.00
C THR A 9 25.42 6.71 34.53
N THR A 10 26.14 6.03 33.63
CA THR A 10 25.92 4.67 33.10
C THR A 10 24.74 4.48 32.14
N THR A 11 25.06 4.73 30.87
CA THR A 11 24.45 4.20 29.64
C THR A 11 24.41 2.67 29.64
N ALA A 12 23.23 2.07 29.78
CA ALA A 12 22.98 0.67 29.36
C ALA A 12 21.47 0.49 29.09
N GLY A 13 21.08 0.60 27.81
CA GLY A 13 19.68 0.42 27.35
C GLY A 13 19.43 0.80 25.89
N SER A 14 20.40 1.44 25.21
CA SER A 14 20.18 1.99 23.87
C SER A 14 19.95 0.93 22.76
N ARG A 15 20.54 -0.27 22.85
CA ARG A 15 20.34 -1.32 21.83
C ARG A 15 18.98 -2.03 21.93
N SER A 16 18.42 -2.20 23.13
CA SER A 16 17.04 -2.72 23.26
C SER A 16 16.02 -1.65 22.85
N SER A 17 16.35 -0.36 22.99
CA SER A 17 15.47 0.73 22.58
C SER A 17 15.25 0.79 21.06
N LEU A 18 16.30 0.67 20.22
CA LEU A 18 16.16 0.66 18.75
C LEU A 18 15.40 -0.56 18.24
N VAL A 19 15.71 -1.75 18.78
CA VAL A 19 14.98 -2.97 18.43
C VAL A 19 13.53 -2.90 18.90
N SER A 20 13.25 -2.29 20.07
CA SER A 20 11.88 -2.09 20.56
C SER A 20 11.12 -1.01 19.76
N LEU A 21 11.81 0.01 19.25
CA LEU A 21 11.26 1.05 18.38
C LEU A 21 10.93 0.49 17.00
N VAL A 22 11.78 -0.35 16.41
CA VAL A 22 11.48 -1.06 15.16
C VAL A 22 10.32 -2.05 15.36
N LYS A 23 10.26 -2.72 16.52
CA LYS A 23 9.20 -3.68 16.84
C LYS A 23 7.86 -3.02 17.19
N MET A 24 7.87 -1.80 17.75
CA MET A 24 6.68 -0.96 17.92
C MET A 24 6.27 -0.31 16.59
N ALA A 25 7.20 0.25 15.82
CA ALA A 25 6.93 0.80 14.49
C ALA A 25 6.30 -0.27 13.58
N GLY A 26 6.84 -1.49 13.56
CA GLY A 26 6.25 -2.61 12.81
C GLY A 26 4.86 -3.04 13.27
N ARG A 27 4.41 -2.67 14.48
CA ARG A 27 3.04 -2.92 14.99
C ARG A 27 2.08 -1.75 14.83
N LEU A 28 2.58 -0.51 14.87
CA LEU A 28 1.76 0.71 14.79
C LEU A 28 1.63 1.27 13.37
N VAL A 29 2.68 1.17 12.55
CA VAL A 29 2.67 1.63 11.14
C VAL A 29 1.58 0.96 10.31
N PRO A 30 1.33 -0.37 10.39
CA PRO A 30 0.27 -1.00 9.60
C PRO A 30 -1.13 -0.49 9.99
N ARG A 31 -1.33 -0.14 11.26
CA ARG A 31 -2.62 0.32 11.77
C ARG A 31 -2.90 1.75 11.31
N GLN A 32 -1.90 2.63 11.38
CA GLN A 32 -2.01 4.00 10.89
C GLN A 32 -2.21 4.06 9.37
N ILE A 33 -1.53 3.19 8.61
CA ILE A 33 -1.77 3.07 7.17
C ILE A 33 -3.21 2.63 6.88
N ASN A 34 -3.73 1.64 7.63
CA ASN A 34 -5.11 1.19 7.47
C ASN A 34 -6.13 2.28 7.82
N ASP A 35 -5.86 3.11 8.83
CA ASP A 35 -6.74 4.21 9.23
C ASP A 35 -6.78 5.31 8.16
N GLU A 36 -5.63 5.71 7.62
CA GLU A 36 -5.54 6.68 6.51
C GLU A 36 -6.19 6.12 5.22
N LEU A 37 -5.99 4.84 4.92
CA LEU A 37 -6.67 4.17 3.81
C LEU A 37 -8.18 4.11 4.02
N SER A 38 -8.65 3.89 5.25
CA SER A 38 -10.08 3.87 5.55
C SER A 38 -10.72 5.25 5.38
N LEU A 39 -10.02 6.31 5.79
CA LEU A 39 -10.45 7.69 5.62
C LEU A 39 -10.49 8.07 4.14
N ALA A 40 -9.42 7.76 3.40
CA ALA A 40 -9.35 7.96 1.95
C ALA A 40 -10.45 7.16 1.23
N ALA A 41 -10.75 5.93 1.66
CA ALA A 41 -11.82 5.11 1.09
C ALA A 41 -13.21 5.73 1.34
N VAL A 42 -13.48 6.29 2.51
CA VAL A 42 -14.74 6.98 2.81
C VAL A 42 -14.88 8.25 1.96
N GLU A 43 -13.82 9.03 1.84
CA GLU A 43 -13.82 10.25 1.02
C GLU A 43 -13.97 9.92 -0.48
N LEU A 44 -13.24 8.92 -0.98
CA LEU A 44 -13.36 8.40 -2.34
C LEU A 44 -14.73 7.80 -2.61
N LYS A 45 -15.38 7.17 -1.62
CA LYS A 45 -16.76 6.66 -1.78
C LYS A 45 -17.74 7.82 -1.91
N GLY A 46 -17.62 8.86 -1.08
CA GLY A 46 -18.48 10.04 -1.16
C GLY A 46 -18.30 10.82 -2.47
N LYS A 47 -17.05 11.07 -2.90
CA LYS A 47 -16.75 11.75 -4.17
C LYS A 47 -17.06 10.85 -5.38
N GLY A 48 -16.74 9.56 -5.28
CA GLY A 48 -16.95 8.55 -6.31
C GLY A 48 -18.41 8.28 -6.60
N VAL A 49 -19.30 8.33 -5.60
CA VAL A 49 -20.75 8.22 -5.84
C VAL A 49 -21.26 9.40 -6.68
N LYS A 50 -20.83 10.64 -6.38
CA LYS A 50 -21.25 11.81 -7.17
C LYS A 50 -20.76 11.76 -8.62
N VAL A 51 -19.48 11.41 -8.81
CA VAL A 51 -18.90 11.20 -10.15
C VAL A 51 -19.58 10.03 -10.86
N GLY A 52 -19.87 8.95 -10.14
CA GLY A 52 -20.57 7.77 -10.67
C GLY A 52 -21.99 8.08 -11.13
N VAL A 53 -22.76 8.85 -10.34
CA VAL A 53 -24.11 9.30 -10.73
C VAL A 53 -24.04 10.21 -11.95
N ALA A 54 -23.10 11.16 -12.00
CA ALA A 54 -22.90 12.01 -13.16
C ALA A 54 -22.53 11.20 -14.41
N ALA A 55 -21.62 10.23 -14.28
CA ALA A 55 -21.24 9.33 -15.37
C ALA A 55 -22.41 8.46 -15.84
N ALA A 56 -23.24 7.96 -14.91
CA ALA A 56 -24.44 7.19 -15.24
C ALA A 56 -25.47 8.03 -16.00
N LEU A 57 -25.74 9.26 -15.55
CA LEU A 57 -26.63 10.19 -16.26
C LEU A 57 -26.10 10.56 -17.65
N LEU A 58 -24.79 10.79 -17.78
CA LEU A 58 -24.15 11.01 -19.09
C LEU A 58 -24.25 9.78 -20.01
N ALA A 59 -24.12 8.57 -19.47
CA ALA A 59 -24.29 7.35 -20.23
C ALA A 59 -25.74 7.22 -20.76
N VAL A 60 -26.73 7.51 -19.92
CA VAL A 60 -28.14 7.55 -20.34
C VAL A 60 -28.36 8.63 -21.41
N ALA A 61 -27.82 9.83 -21.21
CA ALA A 61 -27.91 10.92 -22.18
C ALA A 61 -27.29 10.52 -23.54
N LEU A 62 -26.15 9.81 -23.53
CA LEU A 62 -25.52 9.28 -24.74
C LEU A 62 -26.42 8.31 -25.50
N VAL A 63 -27.17 7.45 -24.79
CA VAL A 63 -28.15 6.55 -25.42
C VAL A 63 -29.26 7.34 -26.11
N PHE A 64 -29.80 8.38 -25.46
CA PHE A 64 -30.80 9.25 -26.09
C PHE A 64 -30.26 10.02 -27.29
N VAL A 65 -29.02 10.52 -27.23
CA VAL A 65 -28.36 11.16 -28.37
C VAL A 65 -28.16 10.16 -29.51
N ALA A 66 -27.80 8.91 -29.21
CA ALA A 66 -27.68 7.87 -30.24
C ALA A 66 -29.02 7.60 -30.95
N PHE A 67 -30.12 7.48 -30.20
CA PHE A 67 -31.45 7.36 -30.81
C PHE A 67 -31.87 8.61 -31.60
N MET A 68 -31.54 9.79 -31.11
CA MET A 68 -31.80 11.06 -31.82
C MET A 68 -31.07 11.11 -33.16
N VAL A 69 -29.80 10.69 -33.22
CA VAL A 69 -29.05 10.59 -34.48
C VAL A 69 -29.72 9.61 -35.45
N ILE A 70 -30.17 8.44 -34.98
CA ILE A 70 -30.90 7.48 -35.82
C ILE A 70 -32.20 8.11 -36.37
N ALA A 71 -32.97 8.78 -35.51
CA ALA A 71 -34.20 9.45 -35.93
C ALA A 71 -33.94 10.56 -36.96
N LEU A 72 -32.87 11.34 -36.78
CA LEU A 72 -32.45 12.35 -37.76
C LEU A 72 -32.00 11.73 -39.09
N LEU A 73 -31.31 10.59 -39.06
CA LEU A 73 -30.94 9.88 -40.28
C LEU A 73 -32.17 9.41 -41.04
N VAL A 74 -33.15 8.79 -40.36
CA VAL A 74 -34.41 8.38 -40.97
C VAL A 74 -35.15 9.59 -41.53
N ALA A 75 -35.26 10.68 -40.76
CA ALA A 75 -35.90 11.90 -41.21
C ALA A 75 -35.19 12.52 -42.43
N ALA A 76 -33.86 12.52 -42.48
CA ALA A 76 -33.09 13.00 -43.61
C ALA A 76 -33.31 12.14 -44.86
N ILE A 77 -33.35 10.82 -44.71
CA ILE A 77 -33.62 9.89 -45.83
C ILE A 77 -35.04 10.07 -46.34
N MET A 78 -36.04 10.13 -45.46
CA MET A 78 -37.44 10.33 -45.87
C MET A 78 -37.66 11.72 -46.49
N GLY A 79 -37.07 12.77 -45.90
CA GLY A 79 -37.18 14.14 -46.43
C GLY A 79 -36.53 14.30 -47.80
N LEU A 80 -35.36 13.68 -48.01
CA LEU A 80 -34.72 13.67 -49.33
C LEU A 80 -35.44 12.71 -50.31
N GLY A 81 -36.06 11.65 -49.78
CA GLY A 81 -36.89 10.70 -50.51
C GLY A 81 -38.17 11.28 -51.10
N GLU A 82 -38.59 12.48 -50.69
CA GLU A 82 -39.69 13.21 -51.34
C GLU A 82 -39.24 13.85 -52.67
N VAL A 83 -37.94 14.12 -52.82
CA VAL A 83 -37.37 14.76 -54.03
C VAL A 83 -36.81 13.74 -55.02
N MET A 84 -36.42 12.55 -54.54
CA MET A 84 -35.84 11.47 -55.35
C MET A 84 -36.19 10.09 -54.78
N GLU A 85 -35.96 9.03 -55.54
CA GLU A 85 -36.20 7.65 -55.09
C GLU A 85 -35.57 7.35 -53.70
N PRO A 86 -36.30 6.76 -52.73
CA PRO A 86 -35.83 6.59 -51.35
C PRO A 86 -34.52 5.81 -51.20
N TRP A 87 -34.28 4.84 -52.08
CA TRP A 87 -33.03 4.07 -52.08
C TRP A 87 -31.81 4.93 -52.45
N LEU A 88 -32.00 5.90 -53.36
CA LEU A 88 -30.95 6.83 -53.78
C LEU A 88 -30.68 7.86 -52.69
N ALA A 89 -31.74 8.36 -52.04
CA ALA A 89 -31.63 9.24 -50.87
C ALA A 89 -30.82 8.58 -49.74
N ALA A 90 -31.09 7.30 -49.43
CA ALA A 90 -30.33 6.54 -48.45
C ALA A 90 -28.84 6.43 -48.80
N LEU A 91 -28.51 6.17 -50.07
CA LEU A 91 -27.13 6.10 -50.54
C LEU A 91 -26.40 7.45 -50.44
N LEU A 92 -27.08 8.56 -50.76
CA LEU A 92 -26.48 9.90 -50.63
C LEU A 92 -26.21 10.30 -49.19
N VAL A 93 -27.15 10.03 -48.28
CA VAL A 93 -26.95 10.27 -46.84
C VAL A 93 -25.79 9.40 -46.32
N ALA A 94 -25.73 8.12 -46.72
CA ALA A 94 -24.63 7.24 -46.36
C ALA A 94 -23.28 7.75 -46.89
N LEU A 95 -23.23 8.23 -48.13
CA LEU A 95 -22.03 8.82 -48.73
C LEU A 95 -21.56 10.06 -47.97
N LEU A 96 -22.48 10.95 -47.58
CA LEU A 96 -22.18 12.12 -46.77
C LEU A 96 -21.51 11.73 -45.44
N PHE A 97 -22.07 10.75 -44.73
CA PHE A 97 -21.51 10.26 -43.48
C PHE A 97 -20.16 9.55 -43.67
N LEU A 98 -19.97 8.82 -44.78
CA LEU A 98 -18.69 8.21 -45.12
C LEU A 98 -17.59 9.26 -45.30
N VAL A 99 -17.90 10.36 -46.00
CA VAL A 99 -16.96 11.48 -46.19
C VAL A 99 -16.62 12.13 -44.85
N LEU A 100 -17.62 12.41 -44.02
CA LEU A 100 -17.40 12.97 -42.68
C LEU A 100 -16.54 12.03 -41.81
N ALA A 101 -16.83 10.73 -41.83
CA ALA A 101 -16.07 9.71 -41.11
C ALA A 101 -14.62 9.63 -41.61
N ALA A 102 -14.40 9.73 -42.92
CA ALA A 102 -13.06 9.75 -43.51
C ALA A 102 -12.27 11.00 -43.06
N ILE A 103 -12.89 12.18 -43.04
CA ILE A 103 -12.24 13.43 -42.59
C ILE A 103 -11.87 13.33 -41.11
N VAL A 104 -12.82 12.96 -40.25
CA VAL A 104 -12.59 12.84 -38.80
C VAL A 104 -11.56 11.73 -38.52
N GLY A 105 -11.69 10.59 -39.19
CA GLY A 105 -10.75 9.48 -39.09
C GLY A 105 -9.34 9.86 -39.54
N LEU A 106 -9.20 10.63 -40.61
CA LEU A 106 -7.91 11.12 -41.09
C LEU A 106 -7.31 12.12 -40.10
N ILE A 107 -8.07 13.08 -39.59
CA ILE A 107 -7.60 14.02 -38.55
C ILE A 107 -7.17 13.26 -37.31
N GLY A 108 -7.97 12.27 -36.87
CA GLY A 108 -7.66 11.38 -35.76
C GLY A 108 -6.36 10.62 -35.99
N ALA A 109 -6.20 9.99 -37.15
CA ALA A 109 -5.00 9.26 -37.52
C ALA A 109 -3.76 10.16 -37.60
N LEU A 110 -3.90 11.37 -38.14
CA LEU A 110 -2.80 12.35 -38.20
C LEU A 110 -2.40 12.82 -36.81
N ARG A 111 -3.36 13.08 -35.91
CA ARG A 111 -3.06 13.43 -34.52
C ARG A 111 -2.44 12.26 -33.76
N LEU A 112 -2.92 11.03 -33.98
CA LEU A 112 -2.37 9.83 -33.37
C LEU A 112 -0.94 9.58 -33.82
N LYS A 113 -0.65 9.76 -35.12
CA LYS A 113 0.71 9.68 -35.67
C LYS A 113 1.64 10.74 -35.08
N LYS A 114 1.16 11.97 -34.88
CA LYS A 114 1.94 13.05 -34.24
C LYS A 114 2.15 12.85 -32.74
N THR A 115 1.33 12.04 -32.08
CA THR A 115 1.46 11.71 -30.66
C THR A 115 2.21 10.40 -30.43
N MET A 116 2.67 9.72 -31.50
CA MET A 116 3.67 8.65 -31.37
C MET A 116 5.07 9.25 -31.20
N PRO A 117 5.88 8.75 -30.25
CA PRO A 117 5.70 7.49 -29.52
C PRO A 117 4.76 7.63 -28.31
N LEU A 118 3.60 6.95 -28.37
CA LEU A 118 2.64 6.81 -27.25
C LEU A 118 3.20 5.89 -26.15
N LEU A 119 4.33 5.25 -26.44
CA LEU A 119 5.16 4.56 -25.49
C LEU A 119 6.08 5.61 -24.87
N PRO A 120 5.94 5.97 -23.59
CA PRO A 120 6.90 6.82 -22.91
C PRO A 120 8.25 6.09 -22.88
N GLU A 121 9.09 6.36 -23.87
CA GLU A 121 10.38 5.69 -24.06
C GLU A 121 11.24 5.78 -22.79
N HIS A 122 11.16 6.91 -22.08
CA HIS A 122 11.83 7.12 -20.81
C HIS A 122 11.28 6.25 -19.66
N ALA A 123 9.97 6.01 -19.60
CA ALA A 123 9.39 5.15 -18.56
C ALA A 123 9.73 3.68 -18.82
N LEU A 124 9.73 3.26 -20.09
CA LEU A 124 10.18 1.93 -20.47
C LEU A 124 11.68 1.74 -20.23
N TRP A 125 12.48 2.77 -20.48
CA TRP A 125 13.91 2.75 -20.19
C TRP A 125 14.17 2.63 -18.69
N GLY A 126 13.45 3.40 -17.85
CA GLY A 126 13.53 3.30 -16.39
C GLY A 126 13.16 1.90 -15.87
N ILE A 127 12.07 1.31 -16.38
CA ILE A 127 11.68 -0.06 -16.00
C ILE A 127 12.72 -1.10 -16.45
N LYS A 128 13.26 -0.98 -17.67
CA LYS A 128 14.33 -1.87 -18.16
C LYS A 128 15.63 -1.70 -17.36
N TYR A 129 15.97 -0.48 -16.97
CA TYR A 129 17.11 -0.15 -16.12
C TYR A 129 16.93 -0.77 -14.73
N ASP A 130 15.77 -0.58 -14.10
CA ASP A 130 15.49 -1.12 -12.77
C ASP A 130 15.51 -2.65 -12.77
N ILE A 131 14.96 -3.29 -13.81
CA ILE A 131 15.04 -4.76 -13.98
C ILE A 131 16.49 -5.20 -14.21
N GLY A 132 17.27 -4.45 -15.00
CA GLY A 132 18.69 -4.71 -15.24
C GLY A 132 19.52 -4.64 -13.97
N VAL A 133 19.32 -3.61 -13.15
CA VAL A 133 19.98 -3.45 -11.85
C VAL A 133 19.54 -4.52 -10.86
N LEU A 134 18.25 -4.91 -10.86
CA LEU A 134 17.76 -6.00 -10.00
C LEU A 134 18.33 -7.37 -10.40
N LYS A 135 18.58 -7.58 -11.69
CA LYS A 135 19.11 -8.85 -12.23
C LYS A 135 20.64 -8.94 -12.12
N GLU A 136 21.35 -7.85 -12.40
CA GLU A 136 22.81 -7.84 -12.61
C GLU A 136 23.56 -7.02 -11.55
N GLY A 137 22.85 -6.28 -10.68
CA GLY A 137 23.43 -5.55 -9.56
C GLY A 137 24.46 -4.51 -9.99
N ARG A 138 25.58 -4.41 -9.26
CA ARG A 138 26.64 -3.41 -9.51
C ARG A 138 27.42 -3.59 -10.82
N SER A 139 27.28 -4.73 -11.49
CA SER A 139 27.87 -4.97 -12.82
C SER A 139 26.93 -4.62 -13.97
N PHE A 140 25.73 -4.09 -13.67
CA PHE A 140 24.80 -3.66 -14.71
C PHE A 140 25.37 -2.47 -15.47
N ASP A 141 25.60 -2.64 -16.77
CA ASP A 141 26.04 -1.60 -17.67
C ASP A 141 24.82 -1.00 -18.41
N PRO A 142 24.43 0.26 -18.13
CA PRO A 142 23.29 0.90 -18.79
C PRO A 142 23.45 1.03 -20.30
N ALA A 143 24.68 0.95 -20.85
CA ALA A 143 24.94 1.01 -22.28
C ALA A 143 24.48 -0.26 -23.05
N THR A 144 24.07 -1.32 -22.36
CA THR A 144 23.54 -2.55 -22.97
C THR A 144 22.08 -2.42 -23.41
N LEU A 145 21.31 -1.48 -22.84
CA LEU A 145 19.88 -1.31 -23.13
C LEU A 145 19.58 -0.65 -24.48
N ASP A 146 20.56 0.08 -25.01
CA ASP A 146 20.45 0.87 -26.25
C ASP A 146 21.10 0.18 -27.46
N GLN A 147 21.74 -0.98 -27.26
CA GLN A 147 22.37 -1.76 -28.32
C GLN A 147 21.31 -2.51 -29.15
N LYS A 148 20.84 -1.85 -30.21
CA LYS A 148 20.20 -2.49 -31.36
C LYS A 148 21.23 -3.42 -32.02
N PRO A 149 20.91 -4.70 -32.33
CA PRO A 149 21.90 -5.63 -32.88
C PRO A 149 22.50 -5.09 -34.18
N VAL A 150 23.84 -5.05 -34.22
CA VAL A 150 24.67 -4.35 -35.20
C VAL A 150 24.50 -4.90 -36.63
N LYS A 151 24.28 -4.01 -37.60
CA LYS A 151 24.63 -4.19 -39.01
C LYS A 151 25.62 -3.08 -39.42
N LYS A 152 26.69 -3.48 -40.12
CA LYS A 152 27.98 -2.80 -40.34
C LYS A 152 27.98 -1.64 -41.37
N GLU A 153 28.83 -0.62 -41.07
CA GLU A 153 29.68 0.28 -41.94
C GLU A 153 28.99 1.31 -42.89
N LYS A 154 29.38 2.59 -43.13
CA LYS A 154 30.33 3.68 -42.67
C LYS A 154 30.04 4.97 -43.57
N PRO A 155 30.69 6.16 -43.53
CA PRO A 155 30.83 7.28 -42.55
C PRO A 155 30.33 8.71 -42.99
N GLU A 156 30.39 9.67 -42.03
CA GLU A 156 30.61 11.15 -42.11
C GLU A 156 29.49 12.15 -42.49
N GLN A 157 29.00 12.91 -41.48
CA GLN A 157 29.27 14.35 -41.31
C GLN A 157 28.90 14.80 -39.88
N ALA A 158 29.76 15.64 -39.30
CA ALA A 158 29.68 16.19 -37.95
C ALA A 158 29.07 17.61 -37.98
N GLU A 159 28.31 17.98 -36.94
CA GLU A 159 28.44 19.27 -36.25
C GLU A 159 27.64 19.29 -34.92
N GLU A 160 28.25 19.91 -33.92
CA GLU A 160 27.90 20.00 -32.49
C GLU A 160 26.68 20.90 -32.22
N ASP A 161 25.88 20.66 -31.17
CA ASP A 161 26.13 21.19 -29.81
C ASP A 161 24.85 21.28 -28.92
N GLN A 162 25.04 21.06 -27.61
CA GLN A 162 24.23 21.52 -26.44
C GLN A 162 22.80 20.98 -26.14
N THR A 163 22.70 20.24 -25.02
CA THR A 163 21.52 20.12 -24.13
C THR A 163 21.32 21.40 -23.28
N PRO A 164 20.30 21.57 -22.40
CA PRO A 164 18.96 20.96 -22.22
C PRO A 164 17.83 22.00 -21.87
N LYS A 165 16.52 21.63 -21.81
CA LYS A 165 15.62 21.96 -20.67
C LYS A 165 14.14 21.54 -20.81
N GLN A 166 13.63 21.02 -19.70
CA GLN A 166 12.23 20.77 -19.33
C GLN A 166 11.46 22.11 -19.15
N PRO A 167 10.14 22.18 -19.36
CA PRO A 167 9.37 23.32 -18.86
C PRO A 167 9.35 23.29 -17.32
N ALA A 168 9.90 24.36 -16.73
CA ALA A 168 10.14 24.52 -15.31
C ALA A 168 8.84 24.66 -14.49
N PRO A 169 8.81 24.16 -13.24
CA PRO A 169 7.69 24.36 -12.32
C PRO A 169 7.48 25.85 -12.00
N SER A 170 6.22 26.22 -11.75
CA SER A 170 5.79 27.61 -11.61
C SER A 170 6.48 28.32 -10.42
N LEU A 171 6.78 29.61 -10.60
CA LEU A 171 7.55 30.44 -9.65
C LEU A 171 6.88 30.56 -8.26
N GLU A 172 5.55 30.44 -8.23
CA GLU A 172 4.75 30.48 -7.01
C GLU A 172 4.80 29.14 -6.24
N GLU A 173 4.80 27.99 -6.94
CA GLU A 173 5.00 26.68 -6.31
C GLU A 173 6.40 26.53 -5.70
N LEU A 174 7.42 27.12 -6.33
CA LEU A 174 8.78 27.06 -5.82
C LEU A 174 8.97 27.94 -4.57
N ARG A 175 8.31 29.10 -4.52
CA ARG A 175 8.35 29.98 -3.33
C ARG A 175 7.61 29.37 -2.15
N ASN A 176 6.40 28.84 -2.35
CA ASN A 176 5.58 28.24 -1.29
C ASN A 176 6.25 27.00 -0.68
N ARG A 177 6.83 26.11 -1.49
CA ARG A 177 7.55 24.92 -0.99
C ARG A 177 8.84 25.26 -0.22
N SER A 178 9.44 26.44 -0.41
CA SER A 178 10.66 26.82 0.29
C SER A 178 10.40 27.41 1.69
N GLY A 179 9.19 27.91 1.93
CA GLY A 179 8.73 28.39 3.24
C GLY A 179 8.40 27.23 4.18
N GLU A 180 7.54 26.30 3.71
CA GLU A 180 7.09 25.15 4.51
C GLU A 180 8.24 24.24 4.96
N ARG A 181 9.29 24.12 4.13
CA ARG A 181 10.48 23.35 4.46
C ARG A 181 11.31 23.96 5.60
N ARG A 182 11.37 25.29 5.72
CA ARG A 182 12.13 25.97 6.78
C ARG A 182 11.43 25.87 8.14
N GLU A 183 10.12 25.94 8.13
CA GLU A 183 9.30 25.80 9.34
C GLU A 183 9.29 24.36 9.87
N HIS A 184 9.21 23.37 8.96
CA HIS A 184 9.29 21.96 9.33
C HIS A 184 10.65 21.60 9.95
N LEU A 185 11.77 22.12 9.42
CA LEU A 185 13.10 21.82 9.95
C LEU A 185 13.38 22.51 11.30
N ALA A 186 12.85 23.72 11.52
CA ALA A 186 12.98 24.40 12.81
C ALA A 186 12.26 23.62 13.93
N ARG A 187 11.07 23.09 13.66
CA ARG A 187 10.28 22.31 14.63
C ARG A 187 10.92 20.97 14.99
N ILE A 188 11.59 20.33 14.02
CA ILE A 188 12.35 19.10 14.26
C ILE A 188 13.55 19.39 15.17
N ARG A 189 14.30 20.47 14.90
CA ARG A 189 15.48 20.87 15.68
C ARG A 189 15.13 21.18 17.14
N ASP A 190 14.05 21.92 17.38
CA ASP A 190 13.68 22.34 18.73
C ASP A 190 13.11 21.16 19.55
N GLY A 191 12.39 20.23 18.91
CA GLY A 191 11.91 19.00 19.55
C GLY A 191 13.00 17.96 19.87
N LEU A 192 14.16 18.04 19.20
CA LEU A 192 15.34 17.22 19.51
C LEU A 192 16.09 17.73 20.75
N GLY A 193 16.14 19.04 20.97
CA GLY A 193 16.78 19.65 22.15
C GLY A 193 16.09 19.32 23.48
N GLU A 194 14.77 19.12 23.45
CA GLU A 194 13.95 18.86 24.66
C GLU A 194 13.92 17.39 25.08
N LYS A 195 14.13 16.45 24.14
CA LYS A 195 13.97 14.99 24.40
C LYS A 195 15.28 14.26 24.72
N LEU A 196 16.38 15.00 24.87
CA LEU A 196 17.71 14.46 25.15
C LEU A 196 18.15 14.63 26.63
N ASP A 197 17.21 14.73 27.59
CA ASP A 197 17.56 14.77 29.03
C ASP A 197 17.50 13.34 29.66
N PRO A 198 18.66 12.71 29.99
CA PRO A 198 18.76 11.26 30.17
C PRO A 198 18.48 10.72 31.59
N LYS A 199 18.04 11.54 32.54
CA LYS A 199 18.05 11.19 33.98
C LYS A 199 16.91 10.29 34.50
N PRO A 200 15.63 10.41 34.07
CA PRO A 200 14.52 9.72 34.76
C PRO A 200 14.26 8.27 34.31
N GLN A 201 14.85 7.81 33.21
CA GLN A 201 14.48 6.53 32.58
C GLN A 201 15.28 5.32 33.09
N SER A 202 16.49 5.53 33.62
CA SER A 202 17.40 4.46 34.05
C SER A 202 17.04 3.89 35.43
N GLU A 203 16.46 4.69 36.31
CA GLU A 203 16.06 4.26 37.66
C GLU A 203 14.85 3.32 37.64
N ARG A 204 13.89 3.55 36.73
CA ARG A 204 12.69 2.73 36.58
C ARG A 204 13.00 1.32 36.08
N ILE A 205 14.01 1.18 35.24
CA ILE A 205 14.42 -0.11 34.67
C ILE A 205 15.10 -0.97 35.74
N LYS A 206 15.90 -0.36 36.63
CA LYS A 206 16.54 -1.08 37.75
C LYS A 206 15.52 -1.55 38.78
N ALA A 207 14.54 -0.71 39.12
CA ALA A 207 13.48 -1.05 40.07
C ALA A 207 12.59 -2.21 39.58
N ASN A 208 12.19 -2.20 38.30
CA ASN A 208 11.33 -3.26 37.75
C ASN A 208 12.05 -4.60 37.59
N ALA A 209 13.37 -4.56 37.33
CA ALA A 209 14.18 -5.77 37.17
C ALA A 209 14.42 -6.48 38.51
N SER A 210 14.66 -5.74 39.61
CA SER A 210 14.82 -6.35 40.93
C SER A 210 13.52 -6.94 41.46
N GLU A 211 12.39 -6.30 41.19
CA GLU A 211 11.06 -6.81 41.59
C GLU A 211 10.69 -8.11 40.85
N ALA A 212 10.97 -8.18 39.54
CA ALA A 212 10.75 -9.38 38.76
C ALA A 212 11.65 -10.55 39.20
N ALA A 213 12.90 -10.26 39.59
CA ALA A 213 13.83 -11.26 40.11
C ALA A 213 13.40 -11.81 41.48
N ALA A 214 12.83 -10.97 42.34
CA ALA A 214 12.30 -11.40 43.64
C ALA A 214 11.09 -12.36 43.46
N LYS A 215 10.12 -12.00 42.62
CA LYS A 215 8.94 -12.84 42.33
C LYS A 215 9.30 -14.18 41.69
N ALA A 216 10.34 -14.21 40.86
CA ALA A 216 10.81 -15.44 40.23
C ALA A 216 11.45 -16.41 41.25
N ARG A 217 12.16 -15.87 42.26
CA ARG A 217 12.75 -16.69 43.33
C ARG A 217 11.67 -17.30 44.23
N GLU A 218 10.67 -16.52 44.62
CA GLU A 218 9.51 -17.01 45.40
C GLU A 218 8.72 -18.09 44.65
N ALA A 219 8.47 -17.89 43.36
CA ALA A 219 7.77 -18.86 42.53
C ALA A 219 8.57 -20.17 42.32
N ALA A 220 9.90 -20.10 42.36
CA ALA A 220 10.75 -21.27 42.29
C ALA A 220 10.74 -22.05 43.61
N GLU A 221 10.83 -21.35 44.74
CA GLU A 221 10.83 -21.98 46.07
C GLU A 221 9.50 -22.67 46.38
N THR A 222 8.37 -22.05 46.02
CA THR A 222 7.02 -22.64 46.17
C THR A 222 6.82 -23.88 45.30
N ARG A 223 7.36 -23.90 44.08
CA ARG A 223 7.31 -25.08 43.20
C ARG A 223 8.21 -26.21 43.70
N ILE A 224 9.38 -25.89 44.25
CA ILE A 224 10.28 -26.87 44.86
C ILE A 224 9.64 -27.49 46.11
N ALA A 225 8.90 -26.70 46.90
CA ALA A 225 8.13 -27.20 48.04
C ALA A 225 6.93 -28.09 47.62
N ALA A 226 6.19 -27.71 46.57
CA ALA A 226 5.06 -28.49 46.06
C ALA A 226 5.47 -29.85 45.44
N VAL A 227 6.62 -29.90 44.78
CA VAL A 227 7.17 -31.16 44.24
C VAL A 227 7.67 -32.08 45.36
N ARG A 228 8.13 -31.52 46.48
CA ARG A 228 8.52 -32.31 47.66
C ARG A 228 7.32 -32.89 48.43
N GLY A 229 6.12 -32.29 48.29
CA GLY A 229 4.90 -32.70 48.99
C GLY A 229 3.95 -33.64 48.22
N SER A 230 4.15 -33.89 46.92
CA SER A 230 3.20 -34.63 46.07
C SER A 230 3.53 -36.12 45.85
N SER A 231 4.42 -36.70 46.66
CA SER A 231 4.76 -38.13 46.58
C SER A 231 3.86 -39.06 47.43
N THR A 232 2.65 -38.64 47.83
CA THR A 232 1.74 -39.48 48.64
C THR A 232 0.25 -39.33 48.29
N GLY A 233 -0.31 -40.34 47.60
CA GLY A 233 -1.76 -40.68 47.47
C GLY A 233 -2.61 -39.84 46.47
N SER A 234 -3.71 -40.27 45.84
CA SER A 234 -4.38 -41.54 45.50
C SER A 234 -5.89 -41.23 45.29
N HIS A 235 -6.46 -41.67 44.16
CA HIS A 235 -7.86 -42.04 43.87
C HIS A 235 -9.05 -41.05 43.88
N ALA A 236 -9.64 -40.92 42.67
CA ALA A 236 -11.02 -41.29 42.28
C ALA A 236 -12.25 -40.46 42.72
N GLY A 237 -13.20 -40.32 41.79
CA GLY A 237 -14.63 -40.22 42.10
C GLY A 237 -15.43 -39.23 41.25
N ALA A 238 -16.08 -39.72 40.20
CA ALA A 238 -17.08 -39.00 39.41
C ALA A 238 -18.49 -39.18 40.00
N THR A 239 -19.38 -38.18 39.86
CA THR A 239 -20.83 -38.37 39.60
C THR A 239 -21.51 -37.03 39.33
N ALA A 240 -22.34 -37.00 38.28
CA ALA A 240 -23.14 -35.86 37.85
C ALA A 240 -24.63 -36.18 38.05
N THR A 241 -25.41 -35.22 38.57
CA THR A 241 -26.87 -35.13 38.43
C THR A 241 -27.26 -33.65 38.41
N GLY A 242 -28.20 -33.28 37.53
CA GLY A 242 -28.51 -31.89 37.19
C GLY A 242 -29.76 -31.32 37.86
N THR A 243 -29.84 -30.00 37.93
CA THR A 243 -31.09 -29.22 38.04
C THR A 243 -30.84 -27.82 37.49
N GLY A 244 -31.82 -27.28 36.75
CA GLY A 244 -31.65 -26.12 35.89
C GLY A 244 -31.60 -24.75 36.56
N SER A 245 -31.44 -23.77 35.66
CA SER A 245 -31.65 -22.32 35.80
C SER A 245 -30.44 -21.52 36.31
N GLY A 246 -29.57 -21.10 35.36
CA GLY A 246 -28.64 -19.99 35.58
C GLY A 246 -27.40 -19.91 34.68
N SER A 247 -26.90 -21.03 34.12
CA SER A 247 -25.58 -21.06 33.44
C SER A 247 -25.60 -21.40 31.94
N GLY A 248 -26.77 -21.75 31.38
CA GLY A 248 -26.87 -22.39 30.06
C GLY A 248 -26.23 -21.64 28.90
N LEU A 249 -26.25 -20.29 28.90
CA LEU A 249 -25.61 -19.51 27.83
C LEU A 249 -24.08 -19.55 27.87
N GLN A 250 -23.49 -19.71 29.06
CA GLN A 250 -22.05 -19.68 29.25
C GLN A 250 -21.44 -21.07 28.96
N ASP A 251 -22.16 -22.14 29.35
CA ASP A 251 -21.81 -23.52 29.01
C ASP A 251 -21.99 -23.80 27.50
N GLU A 252 -23.06 -23.27 26.89
CA GLU A 252 -23.30 -23.42 25.44
C GLU A 252 -22.28 -22.62 24.60
N LEU A 253 -21.84 -21.45 25.08
CA LEU A 253 -20.70 -20.74 24.49
C LEU A 253 -19.40 -21.53 24.67
N GLN A 254 -19.14 -22.13 25.83
CA GLN A 254 -17.89 -22.86 26.03
C GLN A 254 -17.79 -24.11 25.14
N ASP A 255 -18.91 -24.81 24.91
CA ASP A 255 -18.98 -25.96 24.00
C ASP A 255 -18.80 -25.58 22.53
N ARG A 256 -19.17 -24.37 22.12
CA ARG A 256 -18.97 -23.86 20.75
C ARG A 256 -17.50 -23.55 20.43
N TRP A 257 -16.69 -23.22 21.44
CA TRP A 257 -15.29 -22.83 21.26
C TRP A 257 -14.27 -23.93 21.55
N LYS A 258 -14.67 -25.03 22.22
CA LYS A 258 -13.86 -26.26 22.35
C LYS A 258 -13.34 -26.81 21.01
N PRO A 259 -14.14 -26.94 19.93
CA PRO A 259 -13.62 -27.40 18.65
C PRO A 259 -12.59 -26.42 18.03
N LEU A 260 -12.69 -25.12 18.31
CA LEU A 260 -11.73 -24.10 17.84
C LEU A 260 -10.40 -24.14 18.60
N ALA A 261 -10.43 -24.38 19.92
CA ALA A 261 -9.21 -24.56 20.72
C ALA A 261 -8.48 -25.86 20.34
N ALA A 262 -9.22 -26.94 20.06
CA ALA A 262 -8.66 -28.18 19.52
C ALA A 262 -8.02 -27.95 18.14
N LEU A 263 -8.61 -27.10 17.28
CA LEU A 263 -8.05 -26.72 15.99
C LEU A 263 -6.76 -25.89 16.14
N ALA A 264 -6.72 -24.95 17.09
CA ALA A 264 -5.51 -24.17 17.37
C ALA A 264 -4.35 -25.04 17.90
N ALA A 265 -4.65 -26.00 18.78
CA ALA A 265 -3.67 -26.98 19.26
C ALA A 265 -3.20 -27.93 18.15
N SER A 266 -4.13 -28.36 17.28
CA SER A 266 -3.85 -29.15 16.08
C SER A 266 -2.93 -28.42 15.09
N LEU A 267 -3.14 -27.12 14.86
CA LEU A 267 -2.27 -26.30 14.00
C LEU A 267 -0.86 -26.15 14.59
N ALA A 268 -0.74 -25.93 15.90
CA ALA A 268 0.57 -25.85 16.55
C ALA A 268 1.34 -27.19 16.43
N ALA A 269 0.67 -28.32 16.63
CA ALA A 269 1.25 -29.64 16.45
C ALA A 269 1.60 -29.92 14.98
N PHE A 270 0.75 -29.51 14.02
CA PHE A 270 1.00 -29.63 12.58
C PHE A 270 2.24 -28.85 12.15
N PHE A 271 2.44 -27.62 12.64
CA PHE A 271 3.64 -26.84 12.33
C PHE A 271 4.92 -27.44 12.94
N VAL A 272 4.82 -28.06 14.12
CA VAL A 272 5.95 -28.77 14.73
C VAL A 272 6.30 -30.04 13.93
N LEU A 273 5.29 -30.80 13.48
CA LEU A 273 5.47 -32.01 12.66
C LEU A 273 5.95 -31.68 11.24
N LEU A 274 5.41 -30.65 10.59
CA LEU A 274 5.83 -30.17 9.27
C LEU A 274 7.28 -29.68 9.32
N ARG A 275 7.65 -28.96 10.38
CA ARG A 275 9.05 -28.55 10.64
C ARG A 275 9.97 -29.75 10.87
N LYS A 276 9.46 -30.84 11.44
CA LYS A 276 10.23 -32.08 11.66
C LYS A 276 10.39 -32.88 10.38
N LEU A 277 9.38 -32.90 9.50
CA LEU A 277 9.41 -33.58 8.20
C LEU A 277 10.32 -32.86 7.18
N LEU A 278 10.31 -31.53 7.16
CA LEU A 278 11.18 -30.72 6.29
C LEU A 278 12.65 -30.65 6.74
N ARG A 279 12.99 -31.30 7.86
CA ARG A 279 14.35 -31.38 8.42
C ARG A 279 14.96 -32.78 8.36
N GLN A 280 14.23 -33.76 7.82
CA GLN A 280 14.76 -35.04 7.37
C GLN A 280 14.91 -35.01 5.85
#